data_AF-A0A4U5PKK8-F1
#
_entry.id   AF-A0A4U5PKK8-F1
#
_cell.length_a   1.000
_cell.length_b   1.000
_cell.length_c   1.000
_cell.angle_alpha   90.00
_cell.angle_beta   90.00
_cell.angle_gamma   90.00
#
_symmetry.space_group_name_H-M   'P 1'
#
loop_
_entity.id
_entity.type
_entity.pdbx_description
1 polymer ?
#
loop_
_entity_poly.entity_id
_entity_poly.type
_entity_poly.pdbx_seq_one_letter_code
_entity_poly.pdbx_strand_id
1 'polypeptide(L)'
;MTALVIENAERRLIEQEPNLDHLHGLSDERRQEIRRSLAGFRHAAQCDLNNCPVGFCCRYKHLITHHDLCRIPFPMSVYCVDCREWRDIMPYHLQYCHNAMCRMPICVWQRHRNDERPARAA
;
A
#
# COMPACT_ATOMS: atom_id res chain seq x y z
N MET A 1 0.06 28.98 -3.73
CA MET A 1 1.26 28.31 -4.31
C MET A 1 1.49 26.91 -3.74
N THR A 2 1.18 26.65 -2.46
CA THR A 2 1.44 25.36 -1.79
C THR A 2 0.59 24.19 -2.30
N ALA A 3 -0.68 24.42 -2.64
CA ALA A 3 -1.58 23.36 -3.12
C ALA A 3 -1.10 22.70 -4.44
N LEU A 4 -0.66 23.51 -5.42
CA LEU A 4 -0.15 23.01 -6.71
C LEU A 4 1.13 22.18 -6.55
N VAL A 5 1.97 22.48 -5.56
CA VAL A 5 3.20 21.71 -5.28
C VAL A 5 2.86 20.35 -4.68
N ILE A 6 1.83 20.29 -3.82
CA ILE A 6 1.35 19.05 -3.20
C ILE A 6 0.70 18.14 -4.25
N GLU A 7 -0.21 18.67 -5.06
CA GLU A 7 -0.89 17.92 -6.14
C GLU A 7 0.12 17.36 -7.15
N ASN A 8 1.19 18.11 -7.46
CA ASN A 8 2.26 17.65 -8.32
C ASN A 8 3.08 16.51 -7.68
N ALA A 9 3.32 16.55 -6.37
CA ALA A 9 4.02 15.46 -5.69
C ALA A 9 3.19 14.17 -5.65
N GLU A 10 1.90 14.28 -5.35
CA GLU A 10 0.96 13.15 -5.35
C GLU A 10 0.86 12.49 -6.72
N ARG A 11 0.68 13.29 -7.78
CA ARG A 11 0.62 12.79 -9.15
C ARG A 11 1.87 11.98 -9.52
N ARG A 12 3.06 12.50 -9.19
CA ARG A 12 4.33 11.81 -9.46
C ARG A 12 4.45 10.47 -8.74
N LEU A 13 3.93 10.36 -7.52
CA LEU A 13 3.89 9.09 -6.79
C LEU A 13 2.93 8.10 -7.45
N ILE A 14 1.75 8.55 -7.89
CA ILE A 14 0.76 7.70 -8.57
C ILE A 14 1.26 7.19 -9.93
N GLU A 15 2.01 8.02 -10.65
CA GLU A 15 2.61 7.68 -11.95
C GLU A 15 3.70 6.60 -11.83
N GLN A 16 4.34 6.46 -10.66
CA GLN A 16 5.33 5.40 -10.39
C GLN A 16 4.68 4.04 -10.12
N GLU A 17 3.37 4.00 -9.84
CA GLU A 17 2.66 2.76 -9.56
C GLU A 17 2.44 1.94 -10.84
N PRO A 18 2.45 0.60 -10.74
CA PRO A 18 2.30 -0.26 -11.89
C PRO A 18 0.99 0.00 -12.61
N ASN A 19 1.00 -0.18 -13.93
CA ASN A 19 -0.23 -0.26 -14.69
C ASN A 19 -0.99 -1.54 -14.31
N LEU A 20 -2.30 -1.41 -14.07
CA LEU A 20 -3.20 -2.47 -13.62
C LEU A 20 -4.21 -2.89 -14.71
N ASP A 21 -3.98 -2.51 -15.97
CA ASP A 21 -4.88 -2.81 -17.10
C ASP A 21 -5.06 -4.32 -17.34
N HIS A 22 -4.07 -5.13 -16.98
CA HIS A 22 -4.13 -6.60 -17.06
C HIS A 22 -5.04 -7.23 -16.00
N LEU A 23 -5.47 -6.47 -14.99
CA LEU A 23 -6.49 -6.93 -14.05
C LEU A 23 -7.87 -6.82 -14.73
N HIS A 24 -8.28 -7.93 -15.35
CA HIS A 24 -9.60 -8.07 -15.94
C HIS A 24 -10.69 -8.04 -14.86
N GLY A 25 -11.83 -7.40 -15.16
CA GLY A 25 -12.99 -7.32 -14.25
C GLY A 25 -12.99 -6.13 -13.27
N LEU A 26 -11.96 -5.28 -13.29
CA LEU A 26 -11.96 -3.99 -12.59
C LEU A 26 -12.37 -2.86 -13.54
N SER A 27 -13.17 -1.92 -13.05
CA SER A 27 -13.41 -0.66 -13.77
C SER A 27 -12.18 0.24 -13.72
N ASP A 28 -12.07 1.19 -14.64
CA ASP A 28 -10.96 2.12 -14.69
C ASP A 28 -10.89 3.01 -13.43
N GLU A 29 -12.05 3.36 -12.86
CA GLU A 29 -12.10 4.10 -11.59
C GLU A 29 -11.48 3.28 -10.45
N ARG A 30 -11.82 1.98 -10.37
CA ARG A 30 -11.28 1.11 -9.32
C ARG A 30 -9.78 0.87 -9.52
N ARG A 31 -9.31 0.72 -10.75
CA ARG A 31 -7.87 0.63 -11.05
C ARG A 31 -7.14 1.90 -10.59
N GLN A 32 -7.69 3.07 -10.89
CA GLN A 32 -7.11 4.35 -10.49
C GLN A 32 -7.13 4.55 -8.97
N GLU A 33 -8.19 4.09 -8.29
CA GLU A 33 -8.27 4.07 -6.83
C GLU A 33 -7.17 3.20 -6.23
N ILE A 34 -7.01 1.96 -6.70
CA ILE A 34 -5.95 1.05 -6.23
C ILE A 34 -4.58 1.66 -6.45
N ARG A 35 -4.30 2.26 -7.61
CA ARG A 35 -3.03 2.94 -7.89
C ARG A 35 -2.79 4.10 -6.92
N ARG A 36 -3.80 4.94 -6.67
CA ARG A 36 -3.70 6.01 -5.67
C ARG A 36 -3.41 5.48 -4.29
N SER A 37 -4.08 4.39 -3.90
CA SER A 37 -3.89 3.78 -2.60
C SER A 37 -2.52 3.14 -2.45
N LEU A 38 -2.02 2.43 -3.47
CA LEU A 38 -0.68 1.88 -3.47
C LEU A 38 0.41 2.96 -3.37
N ALA A 39 0.27 4.05 -4.13
CA ALA A 39 1.21 5.18 -4.08
C ALA A 39 1.30 5.75 -2.65
N GLY A 40 0.14 6.02 -2.04
CA GLY A 40 0.09 6.54 -0.69
C GLY A 40 0.59 5.57 0.36
N PHE A 41 0.23 4.30 0.22
CA PHE A 41 0.66 3.24 1.10
C PHE A 41 2.18 3.04 1.08
N ARG A 42 2.77 2.92 -0.11
CA ARG A 42 4.22 2.71 -0.32
C ARG A 42 5.03 3.92 0.12
N HIS A 43 4.54 5.12 -0.19
CA HIS A 43 5.17 6.35 0.26
C HIS A 43 5.15 6.44 1.79
N ALA A 44 3.99 6.27 2.42
CA ALA A 44 3.85 6.35 3.88
C ALA A 44 4.73 5.35 4.62
N ALA A 45 4.88 4.14 4.09
CA ALA A 45 5.74 3.09 4.65
C ALA A 45 7.23 3.44 4.70
N GLN A 46 7.69 4.36 3.85
CA GLN A 46 9.09 4.75 3.72
C GLN A 46 9.33 6.20 4.15
N CYS A 47 8.27 6.95 4.40
CA CYS A 47 8.34 8.38 4.71
C CYS A 47 8.56 8.59 6.21
N ASP A 48 9.73 9.08 6.59
CA ASP A 48 10.06 9.39 7.99
C ASP A 48 9.68 10.84 8.36
N LEU A 49 9.12 11.63 7.43
CA LEU A 49 8.71 13.03 7.68
C LEU A 49 7.38 13.10 8.44
N ASN A 50 7.39 13.62 9.66
CA ASN A 50 6.16 13.82 10.46
C ASN A 50 5.14 14.73 9.76
N ASN A 51 5.62 15.83 9.18
CA ASN A 51 4.79 16.80 8.45
C ASN A 51 5.02 16.67 6.95
N CYS A 52 4.78 15.48 6.41
CA CYS A 52 4.91 15.26 4.97
C CYS A 52 3.88 16.13 4.22
N PRO A 53 4.30 16.87 3.17
CA PRO A 53 3.38 17.72 2.41
C PRO A 53 2.42 16.93 1.52
N VAL A 54 2.68 15.64 1.27
CA VAL A 54 1.84 14.76 0.46
C VAL A 54 0.54 14.45 1.24
N GLY A 55 -0.61 14.86 0.71
CA GLY A 55 -1.89 14.87 1.42
C GLY A 55 -2.34 13.50 1.88
N PHE A 56 -2.17 12.46 1.05
CA PHE A 56 -2.51 11.09 1.46
C PHE A 56 -1.51 10.45 2.45
N CYS A 57 -0.31 11.01 2.64
CA CYS A 57 0.75 10.37 3.42
C CYS A 57 0.34 10.18 4.89
N CYS A 58 -0.17 11.23 5.53
CA CYS A 58 -0.60 11.18 6.93
C CYS A 58 -1.69 10.13 7.17
N ARG A 59 -2.66 10.04 6.25
CA ARG A 59 -3.73 9.03 6.30
C ARG A 59 -3.16 7.61 6.22
N TYR A 60 -2.23 7.34 5.30
CA TYR A 60 -1.66 6.01 5.17
C TYR A 60 -0.68 5.65 6.29
N LYS A 61 0.02 6.62 6.88
CA LYS A 61 0.79 6.41 8.12
C LYS A 61 -0.12 5.99 9.27
N HIS A 62 -1.27 6.63 9.39
CA HIS A 62 -2.29 6.23 10.36
C HIS A 62 -2.77 4.81 10.08
N LEU A 63 -3.11 4.48 8.82
CA LEU A 63 -3.54 3.14 8.42
C LEU A 63 -2.53 2.05 8.81
N ILE A 64 -1.24 2.30 8.57
CA ILE A 64 -0.15 1.37 8.93
C ILE A 64 -0.06 1.18 10.43
N THR A 65 -0.01 2.28 11.18
CA THR A 65 0.03 2.23 12.65
C THR A 65 -1.22 1.57 13.23
N HIS A 66 -2.39 1.86 12.66
CA HIS A 66 -3.66 1.29 13.07
C HIS A 66 -3.64 -0.23 12.92
N HIS A 67 -3.24 -0.74 11.75
CA HIS A 67 -3.24 -2.18 11.48
C HIS A 67 -2.43 -2.95 12.55
N ASP A 68 -1.29 -2.41 12.97
CA ASP A 68 -0.42 -3.05 13.96
C ASP A 68 -0.99 -2.97 15.40
N LEU A 69 -1.79 -1.96 15.70
CA LEU A 69 -2.38 -1.75 17.03
C LEU A 69 -3.83 -2.24 17.16
N CYS A 70 -4.50 -2.54 16.05
CA CYS A 70 -5.90 -2.90 16.05
C CYS A 70 -6.11 -4.26 16.71
N ARG A 71 -6.96 -4.27 17.75
CA ARG A 71 -7.26 -5.47 18.53
C ARG A 71 -8.52 -6.19 18.07
N ILE A 72 -9.16 -5.72 16.99
CA ILE A 72 -10.37 -6.37 16.47
C ILE A 72 -9.94 -7.68 15.80
N PRO A 73 -10.32 -8.83 16.37
CA PRO A 73 -9.87 -10.11 15.86
C PRO A 73 -10.51 -10.42 14.50
N PHE A 74 -9.88 -11.28 13.71
CA PHE A 74 -10.51 -11.88 12.54
C PHE A 74 -11.66 -12.81 12.97
N PRO A 75 -12.83 -12.83 12.30
CA PRO A 75 -13.20 -12.09 11.08
C PRO A 75 -13.80 -10.70 11.29
N MET A 76 -13.97 -10.26 12.54
CA MET A 76 -14.62 -8.98 12.88
C MET A 76 -13.87 -7.76 12.36
N SER A 77 -12.60 -7.88 11.98
CA SER A 77 -11.81 -6.79 11.41
C SER A 77 -12.42 -6.20 10.13
N VAL A 78 -13.37 -6.90 9.47
CA VAL A 78 -14.13 -6.37 8.32
C VAL A 78 -15.00 -5.15 8.69
N TYR A 79 -15.41 -5.04 9.95
CA TYR A 79 -16.19 -3.90 10.46
C TYR A 79 -15.31 -2.68 10.80
N CYS A 80 -13.99 -2.87 10.85
CA CYS A 80 -13.05 -1.77 10.99
C CYS A 80 -12.72 -1.20 9.62
N VAL A 81 -12.99 0.09 9.43
CA VAL A 81 -12.79 0.78 8.14
C VAL A 81 -11.32 0.74 7.72
N ASP A 82 -10.41 1.02 8.64
CA ASP A 82 -8.96 1.00 8.40
C ASP A 82 -8.47 -0.42 8.07
N CYS A 83 -8.88 -1.42 8.84
CA CYS A 83 -8.50 -2.81 8.55
C CYS A 83 -9.08 -3.33 7.24
N ARG A 84 -10.27 -2.85 6.84
CA ARG A 84 -10.89 -3.16 5.54
C ARG A 84 -10.09 -2.55 4.40
N GLU A 85 -9.75 -1.27 4.49
CA GLU A 85 -8.92 -0.60 3.48
C GLU A 85 -7.53 -1.25 3.37
N TRP A 86 -6.91 -1.62 4.49
CA TRP A 86 -5.67 -2.38 4.49
C TRP A 86 -5.79 -3.70 3.70
N ARG A 87 -6.89 -4.45 3.91
CA ARG A 87 -7.17 -5.71 3.20
C ARG A 87 -7.38 -5.51 1.70
N ASP A 88 -7.95 -4.38 1.31
CA ASP A 88 -8.14 -4.04 -0.10
C ASP A 88 -6.81 -3.75 -0.79
N ILE A 89 -5.85 -3.12 -0.11
CA ILE A 89 -4.60 -2.64 -0.73
C ILE A 89 -3.47 -3.68 -0.65
N MET A 90 -3.34 -4.38 0.48
CA MET A 90 -2.21 -5.25 0.77
C MET A 90 -1.97 -6.36 -0.27
N PRO A 91 -3.00 -7.05 -0.82
CA PRO A 91 -2.78 -8.07 -1.85
C PRO A 91 -2.09 -7.51 -3.10
N TYR A 92 -2.50 -6.33 -3.55
CA TYR A 92 -1.86 -5.65 -4.68
C TYR A 92 -0.43 -5.23 -4.33
N HIS A 93 -0.19 -4.73 -3.10
CA HIS A 93 1.16 -4.41 -2.68
C HIS A 93 2.06 -5.64 -2.73
N LEU A 94 1.65 -6.77 -2.14
CA LEU A 94 2.43 -8.01 -2.13
C LEU A 94 2.69 -8.55 -3.54
N GLN A 95 1.71 -8.42 -4.44
CA GLN A 95 1.85 -8.87 -5.83
C GLN A 95 2.87 -8.05 -6.62
N TYR A 96 2.93 -6.73 -6.39
CA TYR A 96 3.74 -5.81 -7.22
C TYR A 96 4.92 -5.17 -6.47
N CYS A 97 5.18 -5.52 -5.21
CA CYS A 97 6.31 -4.98 -4.47
C CYS A 97 7.58 -5.77 -4.79
N HIS A 98 8.47 -5.16 -5.57
CA HIS A 98 9.81 -5.68 -5.84
C HIS A 98 10.90 -4.95 -5.05
N ASN A 99 10.51 -4.10 -4.08
CA ASN A 99 11.47 -3.34 -3.29
C ASN A 99 12.11 -4.24 -2.22
N ALA A 100 13.38 -4.61 -2.41
CA ALA A 100 14.17 -5.36 -1.42
C ALA A 100 14.24 -4.65 -0.06
N MET A 101 14.21 -3.32 -0.05
CA MET A 101 14.24 -2.48 1.15
C MET A 101 12.85 -2.05 1.64
N CYS A 102 11.78 -2.76 1.21
CA CYS A 102 10.44 -2.51 1.72
C CYS A 102 10.42 -2.61 3.26
N ARG A 103 9.87 -1.59 3.94
CA ARG A 103 9.77 -1.52 5.40
C ARG A 103 8.43 -2.05 5.93
N MET A 104 7.53 -2.51 5.05
CA MET A 104 6.22 -3.01 5.46
C MET A 104 6.35 -4.39 6.13
N PRO A 105 5.94 -4.55 7.40
CA PRO A 105 6.17 -5.79 8.15
C PRO A 105 5.65 -7.05 7.45
N ILE A 106 4.40 -7.02 6.94
CA ILE A 106 3.79 -8.15 6.23
C ILE A 106 4.53 -8.46 4.92
N CYS A 107 4.96 -7.42 4.18
CA CYS A 107 5.70 -7.62 2.93
C CYS A 107 7.07 -8.25 3.18
N VAL A 108 7.77 -7.78 4.20
CA VAL A 108 9.07 -8.33 4.61
C VAL A 108 8.92 -9.79 5.03
N TRP A 109 7.94 -10.08 5.89
CA TRP A 109 7.65 -11.44 6.34
C TRP A 109 7.30 -12.39 5.18
N GLN A 110 6.42 -11.95 4.27
CA GLN A 110 6.01 -12.78 3.12
C GLN A 110 7.19 -13.06 2.18
N ARG A 111 8.06 -12.07 1.97
CA ARG A 111 9.27 -12.24 1.14
C ARG A 111 10.23 -13.26 1.75
N HIS A 112 10.54 -13.17 3.04
CA HIS A 112 11.40 -14.16 3.72
C HIS A 112 10.86 -15.59 3.55
N ARG A 113 9.54 -15.80 3.69
CA ARG A 113 8.93 -17.12 3.47
C ARG A 113 8.98 -17.59 2.01
N ASN A 114 8.97 -16.67 1.05
CA ASN A 114 9.12 -17.01 -0.36
C ASN A 114 10.57 -17.41 -0.68
N ASP A 115 11.56 -16.75 -0.08
CA ASP A 115 12.99 -17.06 -0.24
C ASP A 115 13.36 -18.42 0.37
N GLU A 116 12.73 -18.78 1.49
CA GLU A 116 12.92 -20.08 2.16
C GLU A 116 12.21 -21.23 1.44
N ARG A 117 11.30 -20.96 0.50
CA ARG A 117 10.56 -22.00 -0.21
C ARG A 117 11.52 -22.67 -1.21
N PRO A 118 11.89 -23.96 -1.02
CA PRO A 118 12.77 -24.62 -1.99
C PRO A 118 12.12 -24.54 -3.36
N ALA A 119 12.91 -24.15 -4.36
CA ALA A 119 12.48 -24.16 -5.75
C ALA A 119 11.88 -25.54 -6.02
N ARG A 120 10.57 -25.58 -6.30
CA ARG A 120 9.93 -26.84 -6.67
C ARG A 120 10.71 -27.35 -7.88
N ALA A 121 11.37 -28.49 -7.71
CA ALA A 121 12.05 -29.18 -8.79
C ALA A 121 11.04 -29.32 -9.94
N ALA A 122 11.33 -28.64 -11.05
CA ALA A 122 10.61 -28.77 -12.30
C ALA A 122 10.96 -30.10 -12.96
#